data_AF-A0A0N1MA62-F1
#
_entry.id   AF-A0A0N1MA62-F1
#
_cell.length_a   1.000
_cell.length_b   1.000
_cell.length_c   1.000
_cell.angle_alpha   90.00
_cell.angle_beta   90.00
_cell.angle_gamma   90.00
#
_symmetry.space_group_name_H-M   'P 1'
#
loop_
_entity.id
_entity.type
_entity.pdbx_description
1 polymer ?
#
loop_
_entity_poly.entity_id
_entity_poly.type
_entity_poly.pdbx_seq_one_letter_code
_entity_poly.pdbx_strand_id
1 'polypeptide(L)'
;MGDDLWDLCQLQIDNTVLAHEKLFDRELTVAEREQLPFIQQDPRKLILIDKARIQSYSARDFSSPFLHLRGSGIAGILVNVRGTPVISERTGQPVRQFAYRMRYTRARQLARLGVPRVTLGYWLGHEKENSLEHYYNDPAEEARLLNDEIRLILGPLAQAFFGSIRDKEADATRGNDPSSRIELDGRHNVGSCGEHGFCSASVPIPCYRCSKFEPWVDAPHDEVLIRLIERQEEENNIHLPSKARRMLVPLQLDKDIAAVKLVIKLCDARKQELKKQEPNKQGPNEQGHNTQGHNMQESAQTESANQPGEGLKPESKPVRANKPPENPGHGSRKKSTKAEGE
;
A
#
# COMPACT_ATOMS: atom_id res chain seq x y z
N MET A 1 -10.16 -29.78 11.26
CA MET A 1 -9.34 -30.12 10.08
C MET A 1 -9.45 -31.58 9.66
N GLY A 2 -9.43 -32.55 10.58
CA GLY A 2 -9.81 -33.93 10.23
C GLY A 2 -11.29 -34.01 9.87
N ASP A 3 -12.14 -33.49 10.76
CA ASP A 3 -13.60 -33.54 10.67
C ASP A 3 -14.12 -32.86 9.39
N ASP A 4 -13.68 -31.62 9.09
CA ASP A 4 -14.10 -30.89 7.88
C ASP A 4 -13.80 -31.65 6.57
N LEU A 5 -12.70 -32.42 6.53
CA LEU A 5 -12.34 -33.22 5.36
C LEU A 5 -13.18 -34.50 5.29
N TRP A 6 -13.47 -35.11 6.44
CA TRP A 6 -14.36 -36.26 6.53
C TRP A 6 -15.78 -35.90 6.08
N ASP A 7 -16.31 -34.77 6.53
CA ASP A 7 -17.62 -34.25 6.12
C ASP A 7 -17.68 -33.99 4.61
N LEU A 8 -16.62 -33.41 4.03
CA LEU A 8 -16.51 -33.26 2.57
C LEU A 8 -16.47 -34.61 1.83
N CYS A 9 -15.82 -35.63 2.40
CA CYS A 9 -15.84 -36.98 1.86
C CYS A 9 -17.23 -37.63 1.95
N GLN A 10 -17.96 -37.45 3.06
CA GLN A 10 -19.35 -37.94 3.18
C GLN A 10 -20.27 -37.25 2.18
N LEU A 11 -20.21 -35.93 2.05
CA LEU A 11 -20.95 -35.18 1.03
C LEU A 11 -20.61 -35.65 -0.39
N GLN A 12 -19.35 -36.00 -0.67
CA GLN A 12 -18.96 -36.55 -1.98
C GLN A 12 -19.52 -37.96 -2.21
N ILE A 13 -19.61 -38.80 -1.17
CA ILE A 13 -20.25 -40.13 -1.22
C ILE A 13 -21.75 -39.98 -1.49
N ASP A 14 -22.45 -39.14 -0.72
CA ASP A 14 -23.89 -38.89 -0.88
C ASP A 14 -24.23 -38.37 -2.29
N ASN A 15 -23.47 -37.38 -2.78
CA ASN A 15 -23.61 -36.88 -4.14
C ASN A 15 -23.34 -37.96 -5.21
N THR A 16 -22.46 -38.93 -4.92
CA THR A 16 -22.17 -40.05 -5.82
C THR A 16 -23.30 -41.07 -5.83
N VAL A 17 -23.84 -41.44 -4.67
CA VAL A 17 -25.01 -42.32 -4.54
C VAL A 17 -26.22 -41.69 -5.27
N LEU A 18 -26.58 -40.45 -4.93
CA LEU A 18 -27.71 -39.73 -5.54
C LEU A 18 -27.58 -39.55 -7.06
N ALA A 19 -26.35 -39.45 -7.58
CA ALA A 19 -26.10 -39.37 -9.02
C ALA A 19 -26.31 -40.70 -9.74
N HIS A 20 -25.90 -41.82 -9.12
CA HIS A 20 -26.10 -43.16 -9.68
C HIS A 20 -27.54 -43.65 -9.52
N GLU A 21 -28.21 -43.36 -8.41
CA GLU A 21 -29.65 -43.69 -8.25
C GLU A 21 -30.51 -43.02 -9.33
N LYS A 22 -30.19 -41.77 -9.69
CA LYS A 22 -30.79 -41.05 -10.84
C LYS A 22 -30.34 -41.56 -12.21
N LEU A 23 -29.19 -42.25 -12.30
CA LEU A 23 -28.68 -42.82 -13.55
C LEU A 23 -29.36 -44.16 -13.89
N PHE A 24 -29.63 -44.97 -12.86
CA PHE A 24 -30.28 -46.28 -12.98
C PHE A 24 -31.79 -46.25 -12.73
N ASP A 25 -32.34 -45.09 -12.32
CA ASP A 25 -33.76 -44.89 -11.99
C ASP A 25 -34.28 -45.86 -10.90
N ARG A 26 -33.42 -46.14 -9.92
CA ARG A 26 -33.70 -47.03 -8.78
C ARG A 26 -32.84 -46.69 -7.57
N GLU A 27 -33.30 -47.08 -6.39
CA GLU A 27 -32.47 -47.10 -5.19
C GLU A 27 -31.39 -48.19 -5.28
N LEU A 28 -30.20 -47.88 -4.76
CA LEU A 28 -29.07 -48.80 -4.70
C LEU A 28 -29.00 -49.49 -3.34
N THR A 29 -28.75 -50.80 -3.35
CA THR A 29 -28.54 -51.55 -2.10
C THR A 29 -27.22 -51.17 -1.43
N VAL A 30 -27.08 -51.41 -0.13
CA VAL A 30 -25.85 -51.05 0.64
C VAL A 30 -24.58 -51.62 -0.02
N ALA A 31 -24.62 -52.90 -0.42
CA ALA A 31 -23.50 -53.58 -1.08
C ALA A 31 -23.19 -53.04 -2.50
N GLU A 32 -24.15 -52.39 -3.18
CA GLU A 32 -23.91 -51.70 -4.46
C GLU A 32 -23.33 -50.30 -4.23
N ARG A 33 -23.80 -49.59 -3.19
CA ARG A 33 -23.29 -48.27 -2.78
C ARG A 33 -21.81 -48.33 -2.40
N GLU A 34 -21.39 -49.35 -1.67
CA GLU A 34 -19.98 -49.60 -1.29
C GLU A 34 -19.05 -49.86 -2.50
N GLN A 35 -19.59 -50.29 -3.65
CA GLN A 35 -18.82 -50.53 -4.87
C GLN A 35 -18.68 -49.28 -5.77
N LEU A 36 -19.36 -48.17 -5.45
CA LEU A 36 -19.36 -46.98 -6.29
C LEU A 36 -18.02 -46.23 -6.30
N PRO A 37 -17.62 -45.63 -7.43
CA PRO A 37 -16.39 -44.86 -7.52
C PRO A 37 -16.51 -43.51 -6.80
N PHE A 38 -15.68 -43.26 -5.78
CA PHE A 38 -15.62 -41.96 -5.07
C PHE A 38 -15.48 -40.74 -6.01
N ILE A 39 -14.81 -40.91 -7.16
CA ILE A 39 -14.75 -39.93 -8.25
C ILE A 39 -15.36 -40.54 -9.52
N GLN A 40 -16.63 -40.23 -9.76
CA GLN A 40 -17.44 -40.70 -10.88
C GLN A 40 -17.28 -39.87 -12.17
N GLN A 41 -17.60 -40.48 -13.30
CA GLN A 41 -17.90 -39.77 -14.56
C GLN A 41 -19.17 -38.90 -14.42
N ASP A 42 -19.35 -37.96 -15.34
CA ASP A 42 -20.61 -37.22 -15.48
C ASP A 42 -21.72 -38.18 -15.98
N PRO A 43 -22.80 -38.44 -15.21
CA PRO A 43 -23.85 -39.38 -15.59
C PRO A 43 -24.47 -39.08 -16.97
N ARG A 44 -24.54 -37.80 -17.35
CA ARG A 44 -25.08 -37.38 -18.66
C ARG A 44 -24.20 -37.89 -19.80
N LYS A 45 -22.88 -37.93 -19.61
CA LYS A 45 -21.94 -38.45 -20.60
C LYS A 45 -22.00 -39.97 -20.68
N LEU A 46 -22.19 -40.66 -19.55
CA LEU A 46 -22.36 -42.12 -19.54
C LEU A 46 -23.55 -42.54 -20.41
N ILE A 47 -24.72 -41.92 -20.22
CA ILE A 47 -25.94 -42.19 -21.01
C ILE A 47 -25.71 -41.93 -22.51
N LEU A 48 -25.01 -40.85 -22.85
CA LEU A 48 -24.68 -40.50 -24.24
C LEU A 48 -23.69 -41.46 -24.91
N ILE A 49 -22.81 -42.09 -24.13
CA ILE A 49 -21.80 -43.02 -24.65
C ILE A 49 -22.40 -44.40 -24.88
N ASP A 50 -23.08 -44.97 -23.87
CA ASP A 50 -23.58 -46.35 -23.94
C ASP A 50 -24.74 -46.60 -22.96
N LYS A 51 -25.95 -46.15 -23.35
CA LYS A 51 -27.18 -46.39 -22.58
C LYS A 51 -27.52 -47.87 -22.42
N ALA A 52 -27.25 -48.69 -23.44
CA ALA A 52 -27.55 -50.13 -23.41
C ALA A 52 -26.71 -50.85 -22.35
N ARG A 53 -25.41 -50.53 -22.27
CA ARG A 53 -24.54 -51.06 -21.22
C ARG A 53 -24.97 -50.64 -19.82
N ILE A 54 -25.46 -49.41 -19.62
CA ILE A 54 -25.97 -48.95 -18.30
C ILE A 54 -27.19 -49.80 -17.89
N GLN A 55 -28.09 -50.09 -18.83
CA GLN A 55 -29.27 -50.92 -18.58
C GLN A 55 -28.93 -52.40 -18.28
N SER A 56 -27.72 -52.86 -18.61
CA SER A 56 -27.25 -54.22 -18.32
C SER A 56 -26.40 -54.35 -17.05
N TYR A 57 -26.26 -53.32 -16.21
CA TYR A 57 -25.50 -53.44 -14.95
C TYR A 57 -26.20 -54.37 -13.96
N SER A 58 -25.46 -55.37 -13.47
CA SER A 58 -25.82 -56.22 -12.34
C SER A 58 -25.10 -55.78 -11.07
N ALA A 59 -25.45 -56.38 -9.93
CA ALA A 59 -24.96 -56.03 -8.59
C ALA A 59 -23.43 -56.14 -8.36
N ARG A 60 -22.66 -56.61 -9.35
CA ARG A 60 -21.18 -56.67 -9.31
C ARG A 60 -20.49 -55.72 -10.31
N ASP A 61 -21.24 -55.08 -11.20
CA ASP A 61 -20.67 -54.26 -12.27
C ASP A 61 -20.35 -52.82 -11.82
N PHE A 62 -20.82 -52.42 -10.64
CA PHE A 62 -20.62 -51.08 -10.06
C PHE A 62 -19.14 -50.74 -9.80
N SER A 63 -18.31 -51.75 -9.55
CA SER A 63 -16.85 -51.61 -9.45
C SER A 63 -16.15 -51.41 -10.81
N SER A 64 -16.87 -51.35 -11.93
CA SER A 64 -16.25 -51.33 -13.26
C SER A 64 -15.55 -50.00 -13.59
N PRO A 65 -14.39 -50.03 -14.28
CA PRO A 65 -13.65 -48.82 -14.70
C PRO A 65 -14.42 -47.85 -15.61
N PHE A 66 -15.63 -48.18 -16.05
CA PHE A 66 -16.48 -47.32 -16.88
C PHE A 66 -17.13 -46.20 -16.07
N LEU A 67 -17.50 -46.46 -14.80
CA LEU A 67 -18.09 -45.45 -13.92
C LEU A 67 -17.03 -44.49 -13.35
N HIS A 68 -15.77 -44.93 -13.25
CA HIS A 68 -14.65 -44.12 -12.76
C HIS A 68 -14.29 -42.95 -13.68
N LEU A 69 -14.03 -41.77 -13.10
CA LEU A 69 -13.49 -40.64 -13.85
C LEU A 69 -12.06 -40.94 -14.32
N ARG A 70 -11.84 -40.86 -15.63
CA ARG A 70 -10.50 -41.03 -16.22
C ARG A 70 -9.57 -39.89 -15.81
N GLY A 71 -8.25 -40.16 -15.77
CA GLY A 71 -7.24 -39.17 -15.39
C GLY A 71 -7.27 -37.85 -16.19
N SER A 72 -7.70 -37.88 -17.46
CA SER A 72 -7.93 -36.67 -18.26
C SER A 72 -9.10 -35.81 -17.75
N GLY A 73 -10.13 -36.44 -17.20
CA GLY A 73 -11.23 -35.76 -16.51
C GLY A 73 -10.77 -35.12 -15.20
N ILE A 74 -9.99 -35.84 -14.40
CA ILE A 74 -9.38 -35.33 -13.16
C ILE A 74 -8.49 -34.11 -13.48
N ALA A 75 -7.62 -34.20 -14.49
CA ALA A 75 -6.80 -33.07 -14.94
C ALA A 75 -7.65 -31.86 -15.36
N GLY A 76 -8.76 -32.09 -16.07
CA GLY A 76 -9.71 -31.03 -16.43
C GLY A 76 -10.35 -30.33 -15.23
N ILE A 77 -10.71 -31.09 -14.17
CA ILE A 77 -11.22 -30.54 -12.91
C ILE A 77 -10.13 -29.72 -12.20
N LEU A 78 -8.91 -30.27 -12.08
CA LEU A 78 -7.79 -29.63 -11.37
C LEU A 78 -7.38 -28.28 -11.97
N VAL A 79 -7.53 -28.10 -13.29
CA VAL A 79 -7.23 -26.86 -14.02
C VAL A 79 -8.36 -25.83 -13.94
N ASN A 80 -9.62 -26.26 -13.74
CA ASN A 80 -10.84 -25.44 -13.65
C ASN A 80 -10.88 -24.21 -14.58
N VAL A 81 -10.96 -24.47 -15.89
CA VAL A 81 -10.89 -23.44 -16.95
C VAL A 81 -12.02 -22.40 -16.86
N ARG A 82 -13.19 -22.78 -16.31
CA ARG A 82 -14.41 -21.94 -16.26
C ARG A 82 -14.33 -20.80 -15.25
N GLY A 83 -13.43 -20.87 -14.27
CA GLY A 83 -13.31 -19.88 -13.20
C GLY A 83 -14.44 -19.90 -12.18
N THR A 84 -14.63 -18.79 -11.47
CA THR A 84 -15.61 -18.64 -10.38
C THR A 84 -16.48 -17.41 -10.60
N PRO A 85 -17.68 -17.31 -10.01
CA PRO A 85 -18.55 -16.14 -10.17
C PRO A 85 -17.94 -14.83 -9.65
N VAL A 86 -16.86 -14.88 -8.86
CA VAL A 86 -16.15 -13.70 -8.37
C VAL A 86 -15.33 -13.08 -9.49
N ILE A 87 -15.60 -11.82 -9.82
CA ILE A 87 -14.82 -11.04 -10.79
C ILE A 87 -13.65 -10.37 -10.06
N SER A 88 -12.46 -10.37 -10.68
CA SER A 88 -11.26 -9.70 -10.18
C SER A 88 -11.25 -8.23 -10.56
N GLU A 89 -11.34 -7.32 -9.58
CA GLU A 89 -11.21 -5.86 -9.74
C GLU A 89 -10.02 -5.46 -10.62
N ARG A 90 -8.85 -6.07 -10.39
CA ARG A 90 -7.60 -5.75 -11.11
C ARG A 90 -7.62 -6.13 -12.59
N THR A 91 -8.50 -7.02 -13.02
CA THR A 91 -8.46 -7.60 -14.38
C THR A 91 -9.79 -7.62 -15.11
N GLY A 92 -10.91 -7.27 -14.47
CA GLY A 92 -12.25 -7.32 -15.05
C GLY A 92 -12.68 -8.72 -15.53
N GLN A 93 -12.10 -9.78 -14.96
CA GLN A 93 -12.29 -11.17 -15.42
C GLN A 93 -12.61 -12.11 -14.24
N PRO A 94 -13.36 -13.21 -14.45
CA PRO A 94 -13.62 -14.24 -13.45
C PRO A 94 -12.33 -14.78 -12.81
N VAL A 95 -12.29 -14.84 -11.48
CA VAL A 95 -11.16 -15.40 -10.74
C VAL A 95 -11.08 -16.91 -11.00
N ARG A 96 -9.97 -17.37 -11.58
CA ARG A 96 -9.73 -18.80 -11.78
C ARG A 96 -9.26 -19.45 -10.49
N GLN A 97 -10.13 -20.21 -9.84
CA GLN A 97 -9.79 -21.04 -8.67
C GLN A 97 -9.49 -22.46 -9.13
N PHE A 98 -8.21 -22.82 -9.12
CA PHE A 98 -7.69 -24.12 -9.55
C PHE A 98 -6.73 -24.66 -8.49
N ALA A 99 -6.49 -25.98 -8.47
CA ALA A 99 -5.86 -26.66 -7.33
C ALA A 99 -4.48 -26.08 -6.95
N TYR A 100 -3.65 -25.79 -7.95
CA TYR A 100 -2.34 -25.14 -7.74
C TYR A 100 -2.47 -23.75 -7.11
N ARG A 101 -3.47 -22.94 -7.51
CA ARG A 101 -3.69 -21.61 -6.91
C ARG A 101 -4.11 -21.71 -5.45
N MET A 102 -4.99 -22.65 -5.11
CA MET A 102 -5.40 -22.88 -3.72
C MET A 102 -4.20 -23.32 -2.85
N ARG A 103 -3.42 -24.30 -3.33
CA ARG A 103 -2.18 -24.74 -2.68
C ARG A 103 -1.19 -23.59 -2.50
N TYR A 104 -0.95 -22.80 -3.54
CA TYR A 104 -0.03 -21.66 -3.50
C TYR A 104 -0.51 -20.58 -2.52
N THR A 105 -1.79 -20.22 -2.54
CA THR A 105 -2.39 -19.26 -1.61
C THR A 105 -2.27 -19.75 -0.16
N ARG A 106 -2.56 -21.03 0.12
CA ARG A 106 -2.44 -21.58 1.47
C ARG A 106 -0.98 -21.66 1.94
N ALA A 107 -0.06 -22.08 1.07
CA ALA A 107 1.37 -22.11 1.38
C ALA A 107 1.92 -20.72 1.71
N ARG A 108 1.54 -19.69 0.93
CA ARG A 108 1.93 -18.30 1.18
C ARG A 108 1.28 -17.71 2.43
N GLN A 109 0.04 -18.08 2.77
CA GLN A 109 -0.57 -17.76 4.07
C GLN A 109 0.24 -18.34 5.24
N LEU A 110 0.66 -19.61 5.15
CA LEU A 110 1.47 -20.25 6.19
C LEU A 110 2.88 -19.63 6.30
N ALA A 111 3.50 -19.29 5.16
CA ALA A 111 4.78 -18.56 5.14
C ALA A 111 4.66 -17.18 5.83
N ARG A 112 3.60 -16.42 5.56
CA ARG A 112 3.29 -15.13 6.22
C ARG A 112 3.05 -15.26 7.74
N LEU A 113 2.57 -16.41 8.20
CA LEU A 113 2.44 -16.72 9.64
C LEU A 113 3.77 -17.15 10.28
N GLY A 114 4.89 -17.13 9.55
CA GLY A 114 6.20 -17.48 10.08
C GLY A 114 6.44 -18.99 10.22
N VAL A 115 5.66 -19.85 9.55
CA VAL A 115 5.90 -21.30 9.56
C VAL A 115 7.30 -21.61 8.99
N PRO A 116 8.14 -22.42 9.66
CA PRO A 116 9.48 -22.75 9.19
C PRO A 116 9.48 -23.44 7.82
N ARG A 117 10.49 -23.14 7.00
CA ARG A 117 10.67 -23.69 5.65
C ARG A 117 10.63 -25.22 5.63
N VAL A 118 11.31 -25.88 6.56
CA VAL A 118 11.32 -27.35 6.69
C VAL A 118 9.92 -27.92 6.94
N THR A 119 9.15 -27.32 7.85
CA THR A 119 7.77 -27.75 8.17
C THR A 119 6.83 -27.56 6.98
N LEU A 120 6.89 -26.40 6.31
CA LEU A 120 6.08 -26.15 5.13
C LEU A 120 6.48 -27.06 3.95
N GLY A 121 7.77 -27.33 3.78
CA GLY A 121 8.29 -28.28 2.79
C GLY A 121 7.77 -29.69 3.01
N TYR A 122 7.80 -30.17 4.25
CA TYR A 122 7.25 -31.47 4.63
C TYR A 122 5.74 -31.57 4.33
N TRP A 123 4.93 -30.59 4.78
CA TRP A 123 3.48 -30.58 4.51
C TRP A 123 3.12 -30.49 3.03
N LEU A 124 3.96 -29.85 2.23
CA LEU A 124 3.78 -29.77 0.78
C LEU A 124 4.33 -31.00 0.04
N GLY A 125 5.14 -31.84 0.68
CA GLY A 125 5.85 -32.94 0.01
C GLY A 125 6.93 -32.45 -0.96
N HIS A 126 7.64 -31.36 -0.63
CA HIS A 126 8.72 -30.81 -1.44
C HIS A 126 10.07 -31.41 -1.02
N GLU A 127 10.80 -32.01 -1.96
CA GLU A 127 12.13 -32.58 -1.72
C GLU A 127 13.24 -31.53 -1.53
N LYS A 128 13.08 -30.33 -2.13
CA LYS A 128 14.13 -29.31 -2.22
C LYS A 128 13.63 -27.95 -1.72
N GLU A 129 14.36 -27.35 -0.79
CA GLU A 129 14.00 -26.07 -0.18
C GLU A 129 13.88 -24.92 -1.19
N ASN A 130 14.70 -24.88 -2.24
CA ASN A 130 14.65 -23.86 -3.29
C ASN A 130 13.26 -23.68 -3.92
N SER A 131 12.45 -24.75 -3.96
CA SER A 131 11.08 -24.71 -4.49
C SER A 131 10.09 -23.95 -3.59
N LEU A 132 10.44 -23.74 -2.32
CA LEU A 132 9.65 -23.00 -1.34
C LEU A 132 9.89 -21.50 -1.38
N GLU A 133 11.01 -21.04 -1.96
CA GLU A 133 11.40 -19.62 -2.01
C GLU A 133 10.28 -18.74 -2.57
N HIS A 134 9.54 -19.23 -3.58
CA HIS A 134 8.39 -18.55 -4.17
C HIS A 134 7.19 -18.33 -3.21
N TYR A 135 7.12 -19.02 -2.07
CA TYR A 135 6.08 -18.81 -1.05
C TYR A 135 6.50 -17.79 0.02
N TYR A 136 7.81 -17.66 0.28
CA TYR A 136 8.37 -16.72 1.27
C TYR A 136 8.72 -15.36 0.67
N ASN A 137 9.10 -15.31 -0.62
CA ASN A 137 9.35 -14.07 -1.35
C ASN A 137 8.02 -13.34 -1.62
N ASP A 138 7.63 -12.45 -0.70
CA ASP A 138 6.40 -11.69 -0.72
C ASP A 138 6.67 -10.18 -0.58
N PRO A 139 7.24 -9.54 -1.62
CA PRO A 139 7.63 -8.12 -1.56
C PRO A 139 6.43 -7.19 -1.34
N ALA A 140 5.20 -7.67 -1.58
CA ALA A 140 3.98 -6.92 -1.30
C ALA A 140 3.66 -6.88 0.20
N GLU A 141 3.87 -7.98 0.95
CA GLU A 141 3.76 -7.96 2.41
C GLU A 141 4.97 -7.30 3.08
N GLU A 142 6.19 -7.51 2.56
CA GLU A 142 7.38 -6.82 3.05
C GLU A 142 7.20 -5.29 2.94
N ALA A 143 6.73 -4.80 1.79
CA ALA A 143 6.38 -3.39 1.62
C ALA A 143 5.23 -2.94 2.54
N ARG A 144 4.23 -3.80 2.80
CA ARG A 144 3.13 -3.49 3.71
C ARG A 144 3.61 -3.34 5.16
N LEU A 145 4.45 -4.26 5.63
CA LEU A 145 5.06 -4.24 6.96
C LEU A 145 5.98 -3.03 7.14
N LEU A 146 6.85 -2.78 6.15
CA LEU A 146 7.73 -1.60 6.12
C LEU A 146 6.93 -0.29 6.17
N ASN A 147 5.85 -0.20 5.40
CA ASN A 147 4.96 0.95 5.41
C ASN A 147 4.27 1.13 6.77
N ASP A 148 3.79 0.04 7.40
CA ASP A 148 3.16 0.09 8.72
C ASP A 148 4.15 0.55 9.82
N GLU A 149 5.39 0.06 9.80
CA GLU A 149 6.45 0.43 10.74
C GLU A 149 6.87 1.89 10.58
N ILE A 150 7.15 2.33 9.35
CA ILE A 150 7.63 3.68 9.06
C ILE A 150 6.48 4.72 9.14
N ARG A 151 5.21 4.29 9.12
CA ARG A 151 4.01 5.16 9.17
C ARG A 151 4.04 6.19 10.31
N LEU A 152 4.59 5.85 11.47
CA LEU A 152 4.64 6.79 12.60
C LEU A 152 5.67 7.91 12.39
N ILE A 153 6.76 7.63 11.67
CA ILE A 153 7.87 8.56 11.39
C ILE A 153 7.56 9.41 10.17
N LEU A 154 7.13 8.78 9.06
CA LEU A 154 6.78 9.49 7.83
C LEU A 154 5.37 10.07 7.85
N GLY A 155 4.48 9.63 8.75
CA GLY A 155 3.11 10.14 8.86
C GLY A 155 3.02 11.66 9.04
N PRO A 156 3.76 12.25 10.01
CA PRO A 156 3.86 13.70 10.17
C PRO A 156 4.49 14.41 8.96
N LEU A 157 5.53 13.83 8.35
CA LEU A 157 6.18 14.39 7.15
C LEU A 157 5.28 14.35 5.91
N ALA A 158 4.45 13.32 5.76
CA ALA A 158 3.43 13.19 4.72
C ALA A 158 2.19 14.09 4.97
N GLN A 159 2.07 14.65 6.18
CA GLN A 159 0.98 15.56 6.58
C GLN A 159 1.45 17.01 6.77
N ALA A 160 2.76 17.25 6.64
CA ALA A 160 3.38 18.55 6.70
C ALA A 160 2.87 19.47 5.58
N PHE A 161 2.95 20.78 5.83
CA PHE A 161 2.84 21.80 4.79
C PHE A 161 3.92 21.57 3.70
N PHE A 162 3.49 21.53 2.44
CA PHE A 162 4.34 21.25 1.26
C PHE A 162 4.57 22.47 0.35
N GLY A 163 4.10 23.65 0.75
CA GLY A 163 4.22 24.87 -0.05
C GLY A 163 5.54 25.61 0.19
N SER A 164 5.66 26.79 -0.42
CA SER A 164 6.86 27.63 -0.37
C SER A 164 6.58 28.95 0.33
N ILE A 165 7.29 29.24 1.41
CA ILE A 165 7.15 30.52 2.13
C ILE A 165 7.70 31.67 1.30
N ARG A 166 7.02 32.81 1.34
CA ARG A 166 7.40 34.04 0.62
C ARG A 166 7.58 35.18 1.60
N ASP A 167 8.65 35.96 1.43
CA ASP A 167 8.96 37.07 2.33
C ASP A 167 7.90 38.18 2.19
N LYS A 168 7.50 38.53 0.96
CA LYS A 168 6.43 39.49 0.66
C LYS A 168 5.49 38.97 -0.42
N GLU A 169 4.33 39.60 -0.55
CA GLU A 169 3.35 39.34 -1.62
C GLU A 169 3.98 39.40 -3.02
N ALA A 170 4.84 40.40 -3.28
CA ALA A 170 5.51 40.58 -4.56
C ALA A 170 6.46 39.42 -4.93
N ASP A 171 6.91 38.63 -3.95
CA ASP A 171 7.79 37.48 -4.17
C ASP A 171 7.01 36.19 -4.48
N ALA A 172 5.67 36.21 -4.38
CA ALA A 172 4.81 35.09 -4.70
C ALA A 172 4.68 34.86 -6.22
N THR A 173 4.47 33.61 -6.62
CA THR A 173 4.39 33.18 -8.02
C THR A 173 3.29 33.92 -8.80
N ARG A 174 2.23 34.35 -8.11
CA ARG A 174 1.12 35.17 -8.64
C ARG A 174 0.97 36.52 -7.92
N GLY A 175 2.03 37.07 -7.32
CA GLY A 175 1.99 38.28 -6.49
C GLY A 175 1.41 39.55 -7.14
N ASN A 176 1.42 39.63 -8.47
CA ASN A 176 0.80 40.74 -9.23
C ASN A 176 -0.72 40.60 -9.45
N ASP A 177 -1.31 39.48 -9.05
CA ASP A 177 -2.72 39.15 -9.29
C ASP A 177 -3.50 39.10 -7.97
N PRO A 178 -4.40 40.07 -7.70
CA PRO A 178 -5.20 40.09 -6.48
C PRO A 178 -6.06 38.84 -6.27
N SER A 179 -6.43 38.12 -7.34
CA SER A 179 -7.21 36.87 -7.23
C SER A 179 -6.39 35.69 -6.70
N SER A 180 -5.07 35.84 -6.54
CA SER A 180 -4.22 34.86 -5.88
C SER A 180 -4.23 34.96 -4.36
N ARG A 181 -4.70 36.09 -3.80
CA ARG A 181 -4.69 36.35 -2.35
C ARG A 181 -5.58 35.36 -1.61
N ILE A 182 -5.06 34.80 -0.54
CA ILE A 182 -5.77 33.92 0.38
C ILE A 182 -6.04 34.72 1.66
N GLU A 183 -7.31 35.01 1.89
CA GLU A 183 -7.77 35.85 3.00
C GLU A 183 -8.36 34.98 4.13
N LEU A 184 -8.17 35.45 5.36
CA LEU A 184 -8.90 35.02 6.56
C LEU A 184 -10.05 36.01 6.79
N ASP A 185 -11.28 35.49 6.84
CA ASP A 185 -12.52 36.20 7.15
C ASP A 185 -12.75 37.52 6.36
N GLY A 186 -12.14 37.65 5.17
CA GLY A 186 -12.23 38.85 4.32
C GLY A 186 -11.53 40.10 4.89
N ARG A 187 -10.53 39.91 5.77
CA ARG A 187 -9.84 41.02 6.48
C ARG A 187 -8.32 40.91 6.48
N HIS A 188 -7.79 39.71 6.69
CA HIS A 188 -6.36 39.50 6.88
C HIS A 188 -5.81 38.54 5.82
N ASN A 189 -4.84 39.01 5.04
CA ASN A 189 -4.21 38.17 4.01
C ASN A 189 -3.20 37.24 4.67
N VAL A 190 -3.32 35.94 4.42
CA VAL A 190 -2.44 34.91 5.01
C VAL A 190 -1.49 34.26 4.00
N GLY A 191 -1.63 34.56 2.71
CA GLY A 191 -0.69 34.12 1.67
C GLY A 191 -1.24 34.27 0.26
N SER A 192 -0.56 33.63 -0.69
CA SER A 192 -0.95 33.56 -2.10
C SER A 192 -1.16 32.11 -2.57
N CYS A 193 -1.98 31.93 -3.59
CA CYS A 193 -2.15 30.67 -4.31
C CYS A 193 -1.29 30.66 -5.58
N GLY A 194 -0.37 29.71 -5.68
CA GLY A 194 0.48 29.50 -6.87
C GLY A 194 -0.18 28.72 -8.01
N GLU A 195 -1.47 28.37 -7.90
CA GLU A 195 -2.21 27.67 -8.95
C GLU A 195 -2.90 28.67 -9.89
N HIS A 196 -2.95 28.40 -11.20
CA HIS A 196 -3.54 29.29 -12.22
C HIS A 196 -4.98 28.92 -12.59
N GLY A 197 -5.61 28.00 -11.85
CA GLY A 197 -6.98 27.54 -12.07
C GLY A 197 -7.92 27.83 -10.89
N PHE A 198 -9.22 27.56 -11.10
CA PHE A 198 -10.23 27.68 -10.05
C PHE A 198 -10.07 26.59 -8.99
N CYS A 199 -10.04 26.99 -7.71
CA CYS A 199 -10.01 26.07 -6.57
C CYS A 199 -11.38 26.04 -5.87
N SER A 200 -11.95 24.86 -5.68
CA SER A 200 -13.23 24.66 -4.97
C SER A 200 -13.09 24.43 -3.46
N ALA A 201 -11.88 24.56 -2.92
CA ALA A 201 -11.61 24.35 -1.49
C ALA A 201 -12.12 25.52 -0.64
N SER A 202 -12.49 25.26 0.62
CA SER A 202 -12.90 26.26 1.59
C SER A 202 -11.69 27.01 2.17
N VAL A 203 -11.07 27.85 1.34
CA VAL A 203 -9.98 28.79 1.70
C VAL A 203 -10.31 29.52 3.02
N PRO A 204 -9.36 29.72 3.95
CA PRO A 204 -7.92 29.42 3.86
C PRO A 204 -7.48 28.06 4.44
N ILE A 205 -8.33 27.36 5.19
CA ILE A 205 -7.89 26.22 6.04
C ILE A 205 -7.20 25.08 5.23
N PRO A 206 -7.78 24.57 4.12
CA PRO A 206 -7.14 23.50 3.33
C PRO A 206 -5.85 23.96 2.62
N CYS A 207 -5.62 25.27 2.46
CA CYS A 207 -4.43 25.79 1.78
C CYS A 207 -3.16 25.44 2.55
N TYR A 208 -3.20 25.39 3.89
CA TYR A 208 -2.07 24.99 4.73
C TYR A 208 -1.57 23.56 4.49
N ARG A 209 -2.32 22.72 3.75
CA ARG A 209 -1.91 21.37 3.33
C ARG A 209 -1.76 21.23 1.82
N CYS A 210 -1.93 22.31 1.07
CA CYS A 210 -1.75 22.37 -0.36
C CYS A 210 -0.28 22.67 -0.70
N SER A 211 0.30 21.92 -1.65
CA SER A 211 1.65 22.17 -2.16
C SER A 211 1.78 23.44 -3.01
N LYS A 212 0.65 24.09 -3.35
CA LYS A 212 0.56 25.34 -4.11
C LYS A 212 0.39 26.57 -3.23
N PHE A 213 0.29 26.42 -1.92
CA PHE A 213 0.10 27.55 -1.02
C PHE A 213 1.42 28.24 -0.73
N GLU A 214 1.42 29.56 -0.84
CA GLU A 214 2.57 30.43 -0.61
C GLU A 214 2.28 31.38 0.57
N PRO A 215 2.41 30.91 1.83
CA PRO A 215 2.22 31.72 3.02
C PRO A 215 3.25 32.86 3.08
N TRP A 216 2.80 34.03 3.55
CA TRP A 216 3.67 35.20 3.68
C TRP A 216 4.30 35.24 5.07
N VAL A 217 5.59 35.56 5.16
CA VAL A 217 6.34 35.58 6.43
C VAL A 217 5.67 36.45 7.50
N ASP A 218 5.19 37.64 7.13
CA ASP A 218 4.57 38.61 8.05
C ASP A 218 3.05 38.47 8.20
N ALA A 219 2.44 37.38 7.69
CA ALA A 219 1.01 37.12 7.87
C ALA A 219 0.63 36.69 9.30
N PRO A 220 -0.62 36.95 9.75
CA PRO A 220 -1.12 36.54 11.06
C PRO A 220 -1.54 35.05 11.07
N HIS A 221 -0.56 34.15 10.88
CA HIS A 221 -0.79 32.70 10.97
C HIS A 221 -1.23 32.24 12.36
N ASP A 222 -0.85 32.97 13.42
CA ASP A 222 -1.26 32.69 14.79
C ASP A 222 -2.77 32.87 15.00
N GLU A 223 -3.40 33.84 14.32
CA GLU A 223 -4.86 34.01 14.36
C GLU A 223 -5.56 32.78 13.75
N VAL A 224 -5.06 32.27 12.62
CA VAL A 224 -5.58 31.04 12.00
C VAL A 224 -5.43 29.85 12.94
N LEU A 225 -4.31 29.76 13.67
CA LEU A 225 -4.08 28.69 14.63
C LEU A 225 -5.06 28.77 15.81
N ILE A 226 -5.27 29.96 16.39
CA ILE A 226 -6.21 30.19 17.49
C ILE A 226 -7.63 29.79 17.03
N ARG A 227 -8.08 30.27 15.87
CA ARG A 227 -9.40 29.91 15.30
C ARG A 227 -9.61 28.42 15.12
N LEU A 228 -8.58 27.69 14.69
CA LEU A 228 -8.66 26.23 14.52
C LEU A 228 -8.72 25.49 15.87
N ILE A 229 -8.05 26.00 16.89
CA ILE A 229 -8.10 25.45 18.26
C ILE A 229 -9.48 25.72 18.89
N GLU A 230 -9.96 26.97 18.85
CA GLU A 230 -11.31 27.36 19.31
C GLU A 230 -12.37 26.45 18.69
N ARG A 231 -12.36 26.31 17.36
CA ARG A 231 -13.30 25.44 16.63
C ARG A 231 -13.15 23.96 16.99
N GLN A 232 -11.94 23.47 17.23
CA GLN A 232 -11.74 22.08 17.65
C GLN A 232 -12.25 21.84 19.08
N GLU A 233 -12.12 22.82 19.97
CA GLU A 233 -12.69 22.80 21.31
C GLU A 233 -14.21 22.86 21.27
N GLU A 234 -14.82 23.73 20.46
CA GLU A 234 -16.26 23.77 20.22
C GLU A 234 -16.81 22.41 19.77
N GLU A 235 -16.23 21.80 18.72
CA GLU A 235 -16.59 20.46 18.22
C GLU A 235 -16.43 19.35 19.27
N ASN A 236 -15.44 19.46 20.16
CA ASN A 236 -15.23 18.52 21.26
C ASN A 236 -16.22 18.74 22.42
N ASN A 237 -16.63 19.98 22.65
CA ASN A 237 -17.52 20.40 23.75
C ASN A 237 -19.02 20.30 23.40
N ILE A 238 -19.40 19.86 22.19
CA ILE A 238 -20.80 19.63 21.83
C ILE A 238 -21.37 18.48 22.69
N HIS A 239 -22.06 18.84 23.78
CA HIS A 239 -22.72 17.93 24.70
C HIS A 239 -23.99 17.30 24.09
N LEU A 240 -23.83 16.39 23.12
CA LEU A 240 -24.95 15.57 22.65
C LEU A 240 -25.37 14.55 23.74
N PRO A 241 -26.68 14.37 24.00
CA PRO A 241 -27.20 13.60 25.14
C PRO A 241 -26.98 12.08 25.10
N SER A 242 -26.21 11.55 24.14
CA SER A 242 -25.80 10.14 24.13
C SER A 242 -24.59 9.89 23.22
N LYS A 243 -23.43 9.54 23.80
CA LYS A 243 -22.23 9.08 23.04
C LYS A 243 -22.52 7.92 22.07
N ALA A 244 -23.55 7.11 22.35
CA ALA A 244 -23.94 5.93 21.58
C ALA A 244 -24.77 6.19 20.30
N ARG A 245 -25.31 7.41 20.08
CA ARG A 245 -26.05 7.77 18.84
C ARG A 245 -25.30 8.74 17.93
N ARG A 246 -23.97 8.66 17.97
CA ARG A 246 -23.06 9.44 17.12
C ARG A 246 -23.06 8.87 15.69
N MET A 247 -24.05 9.25 14.89
CA MET A 247 -24.19 8.85 13.48
C MET A 247 -23.14 9.52 12.57
N LEU A 248 -22.60 10.66 12.98
CA LEU A 248 -21.53 11.40 12.31
C LEU A 248 -20.29 11.45 13.22
N VAL A 249 -19.11 11.20 12.65
CA VAL A 249 -17.83 11.37 13.35
C VAL A 249 -17.57 12.88 13.53
N PRO A 250 -17.19 13.36 14.72
CA PRO A 250 -16.83 14.77 14.93
C PRO A 250 -15.74 15.22 13.96
N LEU A 251 -15.76 16.49 13.57
CA LEU A 251 -14.71 17.04 12.73
C LEU A 251 -13.38 17.03 13.52
N GLN A 252 -12.31 16.50 12.90
CA GLN A 252 -10.97 16.44 13.51
C GLN A 252 -10.02 17.28 12.67
N LEU A 253 -9.70 18.47 13.18
CA LEU A 253 -8.86 19.51 12.60
C LEU A 253 -7.38 19.36 12.99
N ASP A 254 -7.01 18.32 13.78
CA ASP A 254 -5.64 18.08 14.26
C ASP A 254 -4.56 18.20 13.17
N LYS A 255 -4.86 17.72 11.96
CA LYS A 255 -3.96 17.74 10.81
C LYS A 255 -3.75 19.16 10.26
N ASP A 256 -4.79 19.97 10.28
CA ASP A 256 -4.77 21.33 9.79
C ASP A 256 -4.10 22.24 10.84
N ILE A 257 -4.38 22.01 12.13
CA ILE A 257 -3.66 22.58 13.27
C ILE A 257 -2.16 22.26 13.21
N ALA A 258 -1.79 21.00 12.92
CA ALA A 258 -0.38 20.60 12.78
C ALA A 258 0.30 21.28 11.59
N ALA A 259 -0.40 21.45 10.47
CA ALA A 259 0.11 22.14 9.28
C ALA A 259 0.33 23.64 9.53
N VAL A 260 -0.63 24.33 10.17
CA VAL A 260 -0.48 25.75 10.55
C VAL A 260 0.68 25.94 11.54
N LYS A 261 0.79 25.07 12.57
CA LYS A 261 1.93 25.08 13.52
C LYS A 261 3.28 24.89 12.83
N LEU A 262 3.34 24.16 11.72
CA LEU A 262 4.57 24.02 10.94
C LEU A 262 4.87 25.28 10.12
N VAL A 263 3.87 25.89 9.48
CA VAL A 263 4.04 27.16 8.76
C VAL A 263 4.57 28.25 9.70
N ILE A 264 3.99 28.42 10.90
CA ILE A 264 4.47 29.39 11.90
C ILE A 264 5.97 29.19 12.20
N LYS A 265 6.38 27.96 12.55
CA LYS A 265 7.80 27.63 12.84
C LYS A 265 8.74 27.95 11.68
N LEU A 266 8.32 27.70 10.45
CA LEU A 266 9.12 27.97 9.26
C LEU A 266 9.18 29.48 8.93
N CYS A 267 8.07 30.21 9.09
CA CYS A 267 8.04 31.67 8.98
C CYS A 267 8.91 32.33 10.07
N ASP A 268 8.91 31.82 11.30
CA ASP A 268 9.79 32.31 12.38
C ASP A 268 11.27 32.06 12.08
N ALA A 269 11.62 30.87 11.58
CA ALA A 269 12.98 30.59 11.12
C ALA A 269 13.39 31.58 10.01
N ARG A 270 12.49 31.86 9.06
CA ARG A 270 12.74 32.83 7.99
C ARG A 270 12.90 34.27 8.51
N LYS A 271 12.08 34.70 9.47
CA LYS A 271 12.26 36.00 10.17
C LYS A 271 13.63 36.11 10.84
N GLN A 272 14.13 35.03 11.43
CA GLN A 272 15.47 35.00 12.03
C GLN A 272 16.60 35.09 11.00
N GLU A 273 16.42 34.52 9.80
CA GLU A 273 17.38 34.67 8.70
C GLU A 273 17.42 36.11 8.18
N LEU A 274 16.25 36.73 7.95
CA LEU A 274 16.16 38.11 7.46
C LEU A 274 16.81 39.09 8.44
N LYS A 275 16.53 38.98 9.75
CA LYS A 275 17.17 39.78 10.81
C LYS A 275 18.70 39.62 10.86
N LYS A 276 19.25 38.47 10.44
CA LYS A 276 20.70 38.24 10.34
C LYS A 276 21.33 38.84 9.07
N GLN A 277 20.53 39.20 8.07
CA GLN A 277 21.00 39.80 6.80
C GLN A 277 20.96 41.34 6.82
N GLU A 278 20.17 41.95 7.71
CA GLU A 278 20.06 43.40 7.86
C GLU A 278 21.31 44.16 8.39
N PRO A 279 22.28 43.60 9.16
CA PRO A 279 23.34 44.40 9.77
C PRO A 279 24.47 44.84 8.82
N ASN A 280 24.41 44.55 7.51
CA ASN A 280 25.52 44.81 6.56
C ASN A 280 25.17 45.77 5.40
N LYS A 281 24.28 46.74 5.64
CA LYS A 281 23.95 47.83 4.68
C LYS A 281 23.82 49.21 5.34
N GLN A 282 24.90 49.68 5.97
CA GLN A 282 25.13 51.11 6.19
C GLN A 282 26.55 51.45 5.71
N GLY A 283 26.63 52.18 4.59
CA GLY A 283 27.89 52.62 4.01
C GLY A 283 28.44 53.88 4.70
N PRO A 284 29.75 54.14 4.59
CA PRO A 284 30.36 55.32 5.21
C PRO A 284 30.05 56.59 4.42
N ASN A 285 29.77 57.70 5.12
CA ASN A 285 30.06 59.02 4.57
C ASN A 285 30.55 59.98 5.67
N GLU A 286 31.40 60.90 5.23
CA GLU A 286 32.30 61.82 5.95
C GLU A 286 31.55 62.98 6.65
N GLN A 287 32.09 63.85 7.52
CA GLN A 287 33.28 64.01 8.39
C GLN A 287 32.99 65.29 9.24
N GLY A 288 33.52 65.49 10.47
CA GLY A 288 33.25 66.77 11.17
C GLY A 288 33.63 67.00 12.65
N HIS A 289 34.93 66.97 12.98
CA HIS A 289 35.64 67.73 14.05
C HIS A 289 35.12 67.95 15.50
N ASN A 290 36.04 67.61 16.44
CA ASN A 290 36.38 68.33 17.70
C ASN A 290 35.37 68.35 18.89
N THR A 291 35.78 68.30 20.18
CA THR A 291 37.11 68.21 20.83
C THR A 291 37.03 67.72 22.29
N GLN A 292 38.12 67.12 22.78
CA GLN A 292 38.65 67.12 24.17
C GLN A 292 37.86 66.45 25.32
N GLY A 293 38.57 65.57 26.05
CA GLY A 293 38.12 64.94 27.30
C GLY A 293 39.10 63.88 27.83
N HIS A 294 40.23 64.33 28.41
CA HIS A 294 41.09 63.52 29.31
C HIS A 294 40.26 62.97 30.50
N ASN A 295 40.60 61.93 31.28
CA ASN A 295 41.75 61.03 31.49
C ASN A 295 41.23 59.80 32.32
N MET A 296 41.96 58.76 32.77
CA MET A 296 43.37 58.31 32.77
C MET A 296 43.42 56.80 33.11
N GLN A 297 44.41 56.04 32.58
CA GLN A 297 45.08 54.86 33.21
C GLN A 297 44.22 53.60 33.60
N GLU A 298 44.73 52.37 33.66
CA GLU A 298 46.11 51.87 33.57
C GLU A 298 46.21 50.41 33.02
N SER A 299 47.44 50.02 32.71
CA SER A 299 48.06 48.67 32.54
C SER A 299 47.35 47.39 33.07
N ALA A 300 47.69 46.17 32.64
CA ALA A 300 48.42 45.60 31.48
C ALA A 300 48.47 44.05 31.67
N GLN A 301 48.98 43.30 30.66
CA GLN A 301 49.45 41.89 30.76
C GLN A 301 48.36 40.82 31.01
N THR A 302 48.41 39.58 30.51
CA THR A 302 49.27 38.91 29.49
C THR A 302 48.54 37.65 28.98
N GLU A 303 48.89 37.20 27.76
CA GLU A 303 49.08 35.79 27.34
C GLU A 303 48.18 34.67 27.95
N SER A 304 47.49 33.87 27.14
CA SER A 304 48.19 32.89 26.30
C SER A 304 47.33 32.35 25.15
N ALA A 305 48.00 31.84 24.12
CA ALA A 305 47.37 31.11 23.02
C ALA A 305 47.48 29.60 23.26
N ASN A 306 46.48 28.84 22.82
CA ASN A 306 46.77 27.59 22.11
C ASN A 306 45.63 27.21 21.14
N GLN A 307 46.02 26.84 19.92
CA GLN A 307 45.16 26.17 18.93
C GLN A 307 45.56 24.66 18.89
N PRO A 308 45.29 23.90 17.81
CA PRO A 308 44.02 23.21 17.59
C PRO A 308 44.20 21.67 17.53
N GLY A 309 43.09 20.93 17.45
CA GLY A 309 43.10 19.46 17.33
C GLY A 309 42.01 18.93 16.41
N GLU A 310 42.46 18.40 15.28
CA GLU A 310 41.89 17.42 14.33
C GLU A 310 40.64 16.62 14.79
N GLY A 311 39.68 16.26 13.94
CA GLY A 311 39.70 16.15 12.48
C GLY A 311 39.43 14.72 12.02
N LEU A 312 38.16 14.27 12.05
CA LEU A 312 37.76 12.91 11.64
C LEU A 312 36.68 12.95 10.54
N LYS A 313 36.98 12.29 9.41
CA LYS A 313 36.08 12.15 8.24
C LYS A 313 35.27 10.85 8.33
N PRO A 314 34.05 10.78 7.76
CA PRO A 314 33.27 9.55 7.69
C PRO A 314 33.77 8.60 6.59
N GLU A 315 33.71 7.29 6.86
CA GLU A 315 34.08 6.24 5.91
C GLU A 315 33.02 6.03 4.82
N SER A 316 33.48 5.73 3.61
CA SER A 316 32.64 5.35 2.47
C SER A 316 32.61 3.83 2.27
N LYS A 317 31.43 3.27 1.93
CA LYS A 317 31.28 1.88 1.46
C LYS A 317 30.81 1.84 0.00
N PRO A 318 31.25 0.86 -0.81
CA PRO A 318 31.22 0.96 -2.26
C PRO A 318 29.86 0.68 -2.88
N VAL A 319 29.55 1.45 -3.94
CA VAL A 319 28.40 1.25 -4.83
C VAL A 319 28.65 0.02 -5.71
N ARG A 320 27.67 -0.90 -5.76
CA ARG A 320 27.70 -2.06 -6.67
C ARG A 320 27.19 -1.65 -8.04
N ALA A 321 27.96 -1.92 -9.09
CA ALA A 321 27.65 -1.49 -10.45
C ALA A 321 26.38 -2.11 -11.03
N ASN A 322 25.59 -1.31 -11.76
CA ASN A 322 24.43 -1.75 -12.52
C ASN A 322 24.84 -2.57 -13.74
N LYS A 323 24.26 -3.75 -13.92
CA LYS A 323 24.34 -4.53 -15.17
C LYS A 323 23.22 -4.06 -16.12
N PRO A 324 23.48 -3.77 -17.41
CA PRO A 324 22.43 -3.36 -18.35
C PRO A 324 21.49 -4.53 -18.69
N PRO A 325 20.25 -4.24 -19.13
CA PRO A 325 19.25 -5.26 -19.43
C PRO A 325 19.57 -6.03 -20.72
N GLU A 326 19.54 -7.35 -20.65
CA GLU A 326 19.62 -8.23 -21.81
C GLU A 326 18.27 -8.34 -22.53
N ASN A 327 18.29 -8.24 -23.85
CA ASN A 327 17.12 -8.10 -24.71
C ASN A 327 16.59 -9.49 -25.16
N PRO A 328 15.32 -9.87 -24.91
CA PRO A 328 14.82 -11.19 -25.31
C PRO A 328 14.50 -11.24 -26.81
N GLY A 329 15.51 -11.55 -27.62
CA GLY A 329 15.36 -11.77 -29.06
C GLY A 329 14.55 -13.03 -29.42
N HIS A 330 13.82 -12.95 -30.54
CA HIS A 330 12.97 -14.02 -31.09
C HIS A 330 13.65 -15.39 -31.21
N GLY A 331 12.99 -16.44 -30.73
CA GLY A 331 13.40 -17.85 -30.85
C GLY A 331 12.33 -18.75 -31.46
N SER A 332 11.79 -18.40 -32.63
CA SER A 332 10.71 -19.16 -33.31
C SER A 332 11.21 -20.50 -33.86
N ARG A 333 11.20 -21.56 -33.05
CA ARG A 333 11.64 -22.90 -33.45
C ARG A 333 10.58 -23.62 -34.31
N LYS A 334 10.53 -23.30 -35.60
CA LYS A 334 9.82 -24.12 -36.61
C LYS A 334 10.44 -25.53 -36.63
N LYS A 335 9.63 -26.57 -36.40
CA LYS A 335 10.02 -27.95 -36.72
C LYS A 335 9.91 -28.15 -38.22
N SER A 336 11.04 -28.34 -38.89
CA SER A 336 11.11 -28.91 -40.23
C SER A 336 11.09 -30.44 -40.14
N THR A 337 10.09 -31.08 -40.73
CA THR A 337 10.04 -32.53 -40.93
C THR A 337 9.96 -32.85 -42.41
N LYS A 338 11.06 -33.39 -42.95
CA LYS A 338 11.24 -33.93 -44.30
C LYS A 338 12.54 -34.74 -44.27
N ALA A 339 12.69 -35.93 -44.82
CA ALA A 339 11.78 -37.01 -45.20
C ALA A 339 12.65 -38.29 -45.35
N GLU A 340 12.05 -39.44 -45.69
CA GLU A 340 12.73 -40.69 -46.13
C GLU A 340 13.58 -41.41 -45.04
N GLY A 341 13.68 -42.75 -45.01
CA GLY A 341 13.05 -43.79 -45.83
C GLY A 341 13.28 -45.19 -45.23
N GLU A 342 12.80 -46.22 -45.93
CA GLU A 342 12.72 -47.66 -45.55
C GLU A 342 11.64 -48.05 -44.53
#